data_AF-A0A819EQZ9-F1
#
_entry.id   AF-A0A819EQZ9-F1
#
_cell.length_a   1.000
_cell.length_b   1.000
_cell.length_c   1.000
_cell.angle_alpha   90.00
_cell.angle_beta   90.00
_cell.angle_gamma   90.00
#
_symmetry.space_group_name_H-M   'P 1'
#
loop_
_entity.id
_entity.type
_entity.pdbx_description
1 polymer ?
#
loop_
_entity_poly.entity_id
_entity_poly.type
_entity_poly.pdbx_seq_one_letter_code
_entity_poly.pdbx_strand_id
1 'polypeptide(L)'
;MTIDPSKISASTTPFALIDEHSAIESEKEILFSMHTVFRVDDIKQAVSNSRLWEVQLSLTGDNDPQLATLTQRIKGELSGSTGWHRLGHLMLKVGHLNQAEELYNELLKKASSDDDRAHIYHMLGMLKSQQGQYKEAVSFYEKKLEIKRKTLPEDHSSLANTYNNIGLAYGNMGNYSKALEFYEKAIKIKEKSLSPNHPDLATSYNNIGAVAYYNMVNYSKALEFYDKSLKIGEKVLPSESSRFGYFLQQHRFGV
;
A
#
# COMPACT_ATOMS: atom_id res chain seq x y z
N MET A 1 28.94 -2.14 43.34
CA MET A 1 28.97 -2.95 42.10
C MET A 1 28.90 -1.97 40.95
N THR A 2 30.07 -1.61 40.41
CA THR A 2 30.23 -0.52 39.45
C THR A 2 30.16 -1.13 38.05
N ILE A 3 29.15 -0.77 37.26
CA ILE A 3 28.97 -1.31 35.91
C ILE A 3 29.94 -0.56 34.99
N ASP A 4 30.84 -1.31 34.36
CA ASP A 4 31.79 -0.83 33.36
C ASP A 4 31.08 -0.60 32.02
N PRO A 5 30.91 0.66 31.56
CA PRO A 5 30.17 0.99 30.34
C PRO A 5 30.82 0.44 29.07
N SER A 6 32.10 0.09 29.11
CA SER A 6 32.83 -0.44 27.95
C SER A 6 32.39 -1.86 27.56
N LYS A 7 31.64 -2.54 28.44
CA LYS A 7 31.08 -3.89 28.20
C LYS A 7 29.64 -3.89 27.68
N ILE A 8 29.02 -2.72 27.50
CA ILE A 8 27.69 -2.59 26.88
C ILE A 8 27.92 -2.31 25.39
N SER A 9 28.02 -3.36 24.58
CA SER A 9 28.02 -3.20 23.12
C SER A 9 26.61 -2.80 22.67
N ALA A 10 26.34 -1.51 22.59
CA ALA A 10 25.17 -1.02 21.89
C ALA A 10 25.39 -1.24 20.40
N SER A 11 24.82 -2.32 19.86
CA SER A 11 24.62 -2.45 18.41
C SER A 11 23.78 -1.27 17.96
N THR A 12 24.39 -0.28 17.32
CA THR A 12 23.67 0.78 16.63
C THR A 12 22.99 0.16 15.42
N THR A 13 21.75 -0.28 15.59
CA THR A 13 20.89 -0.57 14.44
C THR A 13 20.54 0.78 13.81
N PRO A 14 20.89 1.06 12.54
CA PRO A 14 20.47 2.28 11.87
C PRO A 14 18.94 2.39 11.99
N PHE A 15 18.43 3.56 12.38
CA PHE A 15 16.98 3.80 12.45
C PHE A 15 16.31 3.60 11.07
N ALA A 16 17.07 3.85 10.01
CA ALA A 16 16.83 3.39 8.64
C ALA A 16 18.18 3.37 7.91
N LEU A 17 18.43 2.34 7.08
CA LEU A 17 19.40 2.45 5.99
C LEU A 17 18.68 3.23 4.88
N ILE A 18 19.07 4.50 4.69
CA ILE A 18 18.44 5.38 3.71
C ILE A 18 18.49 4.75 2.30
N ASP A 19 19.58 4.05 1.99
CA ASP A 19 19.75 3.36 0.69
C ASP A 19 18.75 2.22 0.46
N GLU A 20 18.23 1.60 1.53
CA GLU A 20 17.28 0.47 1.44
C GLU A 20 15.80 0.91 1.38
N HIS A 21 15.52 2.15 1.80
CA HIS A 21 14.15 2.69 1.90
C HIS A 21 13.89 3.88 0.98
N SER A 22 14.93 4.55 0.49
CA SER A 22 14.85 5.56 -0.55
C SER A 22 14.40 4.90 -1.85
N ALA A 23 13.55 5.61 -2.60
CA ALA A 23 13.18 5.17 -3.94
C ALA A 23 14.29 5.39 -4.98
N ILE A 24 15.45 5.91 -4.54
CA ILE A 24 16.62 6.25 -5.36
C ILE A 24 17.86 5.74 -4.62
N GLU A 25 18.45 4.65 -5.11
CA GLU A 25 19.46 3.81 -4.44
C GLU A 25 20.85 4.47 -4.20
N SER A 26 21.04 5.77 -4.47
CA SER A 26 22.37 6.39 -4.35
C SER A 26 22.41 7.89 -4.06
N GLU A 27 21.30 8.52 -3.66
CA GLU A 27 21.22 9.98 -3.62
C GLU A 27 20.68 10.58 -2.32
N LYS A 28 21.21 11.78 -2.01
CA LYS A 28 20.85 12.66 -0.89
C LYS A 28 19.34 12.90 -0.80
N GLU A 29 18.75 12.68 0.37
CA GLU A 29 17.30 12.82 0.60
C GLU A 29 16.80 14.27 0.46
N ILE A 30 15.53 14.41 0.07
CA ILE A 30 14.82 15.70 0.00
C ILE A 30 13.89 15.84 1.20
N LEU A 31 14.15 16.86 2.03
CA LEU A 31 13.34 17.23 3.18
C LEU A 31 12.38 18.38 2.82
N PHE A 32 11.11 18.23 3.17
CA PHE A 32 10.11 19.29 3.03
C PHE A 32 9.90 20.04 4.34
N SER A 33 10.05 21.36 4.29
CA SER A 33 9.56 22.32 5.27
C SER A 33 8.35 23.07 4.68
N MET A 34 7.53 23.69 5.53
CA MET A 34 6.29 24.41 5.16
C MET A 34 6.45 25.37 3.96
N HIS A 35 7.62 25.93 3.72
CA HIS A 35 7.86 26.90 2.64
C HIS A 35 9.14 26.64 1.85
N THR A 36 9.82 25.51 2.10
CA THR A 36 11.19 25.33 1.60
C THR A 36 11.54 23.86 1.46
N VAL A 37 12.25 23.54 0.39
CA VAL A 37 12.78 22.20 0.14
C VAL A 37 14.28 22.23 0.42
N PHE A 38 14.74 21.28 1.23
CA PHE A 38 16.16 21.12 1.54
C PHE A 38 16.65 19.77 1.03
N ARG A 39 17.92 19.72 0.62
CA ARG A 39 18.65 18.48 0.39
C ARG A 39 19.48 18.17 1.64
N VAL A 40 19.42 16.92 2.09
CA VAL A 40 20.24 16.42 3.18
C VAL A 40 21.60 16.03 2.62
N ASP A 41 22.64 16.81 2.94
CA ASP A 41 23.97 16.65 2.36
C ASP A 41 24.84 15.66 3.11
N ASP A 42 24.93 15.81 4.43
CA ASP A 42 25.76 15.00 5.31
C ASP A 42 25.11 14.86 6.68
N ILE A 43 25.29 13.71 7.31
CA ILE A 43 24.81 13.42 8.67
C ILE A 43 25.98 12.87 9.46
N LYS A 44 26.40 13.61 10.48
CA LYS A 44 27.50 13.21 11.36
C LYS A 44 27.10 13.28 12.82
N GLN A 45 27.69 12.44 13.65
CA GLN A 45 27.43 12.45 15.09
C GLN A 45 28.11 13.68 15.70
N ALA A 46 27.33 14.55 16.34
CA ALA A 46 27.83 15.85 16.83
C ALA A 46 28.87 15.69 17.95
N VAL A 47 28.73 14.63 18.76
CA VAL A 47 29.67 14.27 19.83
C VAL A 47 29.76 12.75 19.93
N SER A 48 30.98 12.20 20.04
CA SER A 48 31.22 10.76 20.22
C SER A 48 30.43 10.22 21.42
N ASN A 49 29.64 9.16 21.21
CA ASN A 49 28.77 8.52 22.21
C ASN A 49 27.54 9.34 22.66
N SER A 50 27.09 10.34 21.88
CA SER A 50 25.85 11.07 22.14
C SER A 50 24.71 10.65 21.20
N ARG A 51 23.46 10.93 21.58
CA ARG A 51 22.28 10.80 20.68
C ARG A 51 22.08 12.03 19.77
N LEU A 52 23.04 12.95 19.73
CA LEU A 52 22.96 14.19 18.98
C LEU A 52 23.65 14.04 17.61
N TRP A 53 22.91 14.40 16.57
CA TRP A 53 23.36 14.32 15.18
C TRP A 53 23.32 15.72 14.56
N GLU A 54 24.38 16.07 13.85
CA GLU A 54 24.47 17.27 13.03
C GLU A 54 24.12 16.90 11.59
N VAL A 55 23.16 17.62 11.01
CA VAL A 55 22.67 17.40 9.65
C VAL A 55 22.97 18.64 8.82
N GLN A 56 23.74 18.49 7.75
CA GLN A 56 23.97 19.57 6.79
C GLN A 56 22.85 19.60 5.76
N LEU A 57 22.29 20.78 5.54
CA LEU A 57 21.18 21.02 4.62
C LEU A 57 21.56 22.08 3.59
N SER A 58 21.28 21.81 2.32
CA SER A 58 21.34 22.80 1.24
C SER A 58 19.95 23.15 0.72
N LEU A 59 19.77 24.39 0.29
CA LEU A 59 18.52 24.85 -0.32
C LEU A 59 18.37 24.22 -1.71
N THR A 60 17.27 23.52 -1.95
CA THR A 60 16.98 22.92 -3.26
C THR A 60 16.27 23.94 -4.16
N GLY A 61 16.82 24.19 -5.34
CA GLY A 61 16.22 25.09 -6.33
C GLY A 61 15.19 24.39 -7.23
N ASP A 62 14.36 25.17 -7.91
CA ASP A 62 13.26 24.66 -8.76
C ASP A 62 13.73 23.79 -9.95
N ASN A 63 14.98 23.92 -10.37
CA ASN A 63 15.58 23.16 -11.48
C ASN A 63 16.17 21.81 -11.05
N ASP A 64 15.96 21.38 -9.81
CA ASP A 64 16.51 20.12 -9.31
C ASP A 64 15.82 18.89 -9.95
N PRO A 65 16.57 17.99 -10.62
CA PRO A 65 15.99 16.83 -11.31
C PRO A 65 15.29 15.82 -10.40
N GLN A 66 15.75 15.67 -9.16
CA GLN A 66 15.12 14.76 -8.19
C GLN A 66 13.84 15.37 -7.65
N LEU A 67 13.85 16.68 -7.34
CA LEU A 67 12.63 17.39 -6.97
C LEU A 67 11.58 17.30 -8.09
N ALA A 68 11.99 17.44 -9.35
CA ALA A 68 11.12 17.28 -10.51
C ALA A 68 10.54 15.85 -10.59
N THR A 69 11.38 14.82 -10.44
CA THR A 69 10.96 13.40 -10.47
C THR A 69 9.98 13.09 -9.34
N LEU A 70 10.28 13.53 -8.11
CA LEU A 70 9.42 13.35 -6.95
C LEU A 70 8.09 14.08 -7.13
N THR A 71 8.13 15.31 -7.66
CA THR A 71 6.94 16.08 -7.99
C THR A 71 6.09 15.38 -9.04
N GLN A 72 6.70 14.80 -10.09
CA GLN A 72 5.98 14.04 -11.11
C GLN A 72 5.38 12.74 -10.54
N ARG A 73 6.08 12.06 -9.63
CA ARG A 73 5.57 10.87 -8.95
C ARG A 73 4.36 11.19 -8.08
N ILE A 74 4.45 12.26 -7.28
CA ILE A 74 3.32 12.78 -6.50
C ILE A 74 2.18 13.21 -7.44
N LYS A 75 2.48 13.91 -8.53
CA LYS A 75 1.46 14.28 -9.54
C LYS A 75 0.79 13.07 -10.16
N GLY A 76 1.53 12.02 -10.48
CA GLY A 76 1.05 10.76 -11.04
C GLY A 76 0.15 10.02 -10.07
N GLU A 77 0.57 9.85 -8.82
CA GLU A 77 -0.22 9.26 -7.73
C GLU A 77 -1.53 10.01 -7.48
N LEU A 78 -1.54 11.30 -7.77
CA LEU A 78 -2.67 12.18 -7.51
C LEU A 78 -3.52 12.48 -8.76
N SER A 79 -3.08 12.11 -9.97
CA SER A 79 -3.75 12.45 -11.23
C SER A 79 -5.16 11.84 -11.34
N GLY A 80 -6.13 12.62 -11.86
CA GLY A 80 -7.52 12.17 -12.07
C GLY A 80 -8.54 12.48 -10.96
N SER A 81 -8.13 13.05 -9.82
CA SER A 81 -9.04 13.37 -8.70
C SER A 81 -9.05 14.88 -8.38
N THR A 82 -10.21 15.40 -7.94
CA THR A 82 -10.32 16.82 -7.51
C THR A 82 -9.33 17.11 -6.36
N GLY A 83 -8.90 18.37 -6.19
CA GLY A 83 -7.89 18.73 -5.17
C GLY A 83 -8.21 18.23 -3.76
N TRP A 84 -9.49 18.14 -3.41
CA TRP A 84 -9.95 17.62 -2.12
C TRP A 84 -9.77 16.11 -1.96
N HIS A 85 -9.95 15.32 -3.02
CA HIS A 85 -9.68 13.87 -2.97
C HIS A 85 -8.19 13.59 -2.75
N ARG A 86 -7.33 14.38 -3.40
CA ARG A 86 -5.87 14.32 -3.20
C ARG A 86 -5.50 14.62 -1.75
N LEU A 87 -6.08 15.67 -1.17
CA LEU A 87 -5.85 16.05 0.22
C LEU A 87 -6.26 14.93 1.19
N GLY A 88 -7.46 14.36 1.02
CA GLY A 88 -7.92 13.25 1.86
C GLY A 88 -7.03 12.02 1.74
N HIS A 89 -6.54 11.71 0.54
CA HIS A 89 -5.66 10.56 0.33
C HIS A 89 -4.30 10.77 1.01
N LEU A 90 -3.75 11.99 0.95
CA LEU A 90 -2.54 12.34 1.69
C LEU A 90 -2.75 12.25 3.20
N MET A 91 -3.88 12.74 3.72
CA MET A 91 -4.22 12.61 5.14
C MET A 91 -4.25 11.15 5.59
N LEU A 92 -4.80 10.24 4.77
CA LEU A 92 -4.75 8.79 5.03
C LEU A 92 -3.33 8.25 5.07
N LYS A 93 -2.48 8.61 4.10
CA LYS A 93 -1.09 8.15 4.04
C LYS A 93 -0.25 8.61 5.23
N VAL A 94 -0.49 9.83 5.71
CA VAL A 94 0.24 10.43 6.85
C VAL A 94 -0.37 9.99 8.19
N GLY A 95 -1.52 9.29 8.20
CA GLY A 95 -2.17 8.77 9.41
C GLY A 95 -3.10 9.77 10.11
N HIS A 96 -3.45 10.88 9.47
CA HIS A 96 -4.47 11.83 9.96
C HIS A 96 -5.89 11.31 9.70
N LEU A 97 -6.22 10.15 10.28
CA LEU A 97 -7.44 9.39 9.96
C LEU A 97 -8.73 10.18 10.28
N ASN A 98 -8.78 10.90 11.40
CA ASN A 98 -9.98 11.67 11.79
C ASN A 98 -10.26 12.84 10.83
N GLN A 99 -9.21 13.57 10.44
CA GLN A 99 -9.34 14.69 9.49
C GLN A 99 -9.74 14.20 8.10
N ALA A 100 -9.17 13.06 7.66
CA ALA A 100 -9.58 12.42 6.42
C ALA A 100 -11.07 12.04 6.46
N GLU A 101 -11.55 11.51 7.60
CA GLU A 101 -12.94 11.10 7.76
C GLU A 101 -13.91 12.28 7.70
N GLU A 102 -13.61 13.35 8.42
CA GLU A 102 -14.39 14.60 8.36
C GLU A 102 -14.47 15.15 6.93
N LEU A 103 -13.32 15.21 6.24
CA LEU A 103 -13.25 15.68 4.86
C LEU A 103 -14.09 14.82 3.92
N TYR A 104 -13.96 13.49 3.97
CA TYR A 104 -14.72 12.60 3.10
C TYR A 104 -16.22 12.63 3.39
N ASN A 105 -16.63 12.79 4.65
CA ASN A 105 -18.04 12.97 4.99
C ASN A 105 -18.61 14.29 4.45
N GLU A 106 -17.83 15.38 4.49
CA GLU A 106 -18.23 16.65 3.89
C GLU A 106 -18.30 16.58 2.35
N LEU A 107 -17.34 15.91 1.72
CA LEU A 107 -17.38 15.66 0.28
C LEU A 107 -18.58 14.80 -0.11
N LEU A 108 -18.94 13.80 0.70
CA LEU A 108 -20.08 12.93 0.44
C LEU A 108 -21.40 13.70 0.43
N LYS A 109 -21.57 14.69 1.33
CA LYS A 109 -22.76 15.56 1.36
C LYS A 109 -22.87 16.45 0.12
N LYS A 110 -21.73 16.83 -0.47
CA LYS A 110 -21.64 17.72 -1.64
C LYS A 110 -21.53 16.97 -2.97
N ALA A 111 -21.45 15.64 -2.93
CA ALA A 111 -21.25 14.83 -4.13
C ALA A 111 -22.47 14.96 -5.06
N SER A 112 -22.23 15.51 -6.25
CA SER A 112 -23.26 15.73 -7.28
C SER A 112 -23.41 14.55 -8.23
N SER A 113 -22.40 13.68 -8.32
CA SER A 113 -22.42 12.52 -9.22
C SER A 113 -22.31 11.20 -8.47
N ASP A 114 -22.88 10.15 -9.05
CA ASP A 114 -22.71 8.78 -8.58
C ASP A 114 -21.25 8.34 -8.61
N ASP A 115 -20.48 8.82 -9.59
CA ASP A 115 -19.07 8.50 -9.70
C ASP A 115 -18.26 9.06 -8.52
N ASP A 116 -18.50 10.33 -8.17
CA ASP A 116 -17.91 10.98 -7.00
C ASP A 116 -18.29 10.25 -5.72
N ARG A 117 -19.58 9.91 -5.56
CA ARG A 117 -20.05 9.14 -4.40
C ARG A 117 -19.34 7.79 -4.29
N ALA A 118 -19.20 7.07 -5.40
CA ALA A 118 -18.51 5.79 -5.44
C ALA A 118 -17.02 5.93 -5.09
N HIS A 119 -16.36 7.00 -5.55
CA HIS A 119 -14.97 7.28 -5.19
C HIS A 119 -14.85 7.62 -3.69
N ILE A 120 -15.71 8.47 -3.15
CA ILE A 120 -15.69 8.83 -1.72
C ILE A 120 -15.95 7.60 -0.84
N TYR A 121 -16.91 6.73 -1.22
CA TYR A 121 -17.12 5.46 -0.53
C TYR A 121 -15.91 4.53 -0.58
N HIS A 122 -15.15 4.53 -1.69
CA HIS A 122 -13.89 3.79 -1.74
C HIS A 122 -12.91 4.29 -0.68
N MET A 123 -12.74 5.62 -0.57
CA MET A 123 -11.82 6.23 0.36
C MET A 123 -12.25 6.03 1.82
N LEU A 124 -13.53 6.18 2.14
CA LEU A 124 -14.07 5.86 3.47
C LEU A 124 -13.88 4.38 3.81
N GLY A 125 -14.06 3.46 2.85
CA GLY A 125 -13.79 2.05 3.06
C GLY A 125 -12.31 1.77 3.40
N MET A 126 -11.38 2.43 2.72
CA MET A 126 -9.94 2.33 3.03
C MET A 126 -9.62 2.89 4.41
N LEU A 127 -10.16 4.07 4.73
CA LEU A 127 -10.02 4.71 6.03
C LEU A 127 -10.47 3.79 7.17
N LYS A 128 -11.68 3.23 7.05
CA LYS A 128 -12.22 2.30 8.06
C LYS A 128 -11.40 1.02 8.16
N SER A 129 -10.85 0.53 7.05
CA SER A 129 -9.94 -0.61 7.07
C SER A 129 -8.65 -0.30 7.85
N GLN A 130 -8.08 0.89 7.68
CA GLN A 130 -6.89 1.33 8.43
C GLN A 130 -7.18 1.53 9.92
N GLN A 131 -8.39 1.98 10.28
CA GLN A 131 -8.86 2.06 11.67
C GLN A 131 -9.18 0.67 12.29
N GLY A 132 -9.11 -0.42 11.51
CA GLY A 132 -9.53 -1.76 11.97
C GLY A 132 -11.05 -1.96 12.03
N GLN A 133 -11.83 -0.98 11.58
CA GLN A 133 -13.29 -1.01 11.54
C GLN A 133 -13.80 -1.73 10.29
N TYR A 134 -13.45 -3.01 10.15
CA TYR A 134 -13.67 -3.78 8.91
C TYR A 134 -15.14 -3.94 8.52
N LYS A 135 -16.08 -4.00 9.48
CA LYS A 135 -17.53 -4.06 9.18
C LYS A 135 -18.02 -2.79 8.48
N GLU A 136 -17.56 -1.63 8.95
CA GLU A 136 -17.88 -0.34 8.33
C GLU A 136 -17.21 -0.21 6.95
N ALA A 137 -15.97 -0.69 6.84
CA ALA A 137 -15.27 -0.74 5.56
C ALA A 137 -16.05 -1.54 4.50
N VAL A 138 -16.54 -2.73 4.86
CA VAL A 138 -17.39 -3.55 3.98
C VAL A 138 -18.64 -2.78 3.56
N SER A 139 -19.34 -2.13 4.50
CA SER A 139 -20.54 -1.33 4.19
C SER A 139 -20.26 -0.24 3.14
N PHE A 140 -19.15 0.48 3.27
CA PHE A 140 -18.75 1.48 2.27
C PHE A 140 -18.37 0.86 0.92
N TYR A 141 -17.63 -0.24 0.91
CA TYR A 141 -17.31 -0.93 -0.35
C TYR A 141 -18.54 -1.51 -1.04
N GLU A 142 -19.54 -2.01 -0.30
CA GLU A 142 -20.81 -2.48 -0.83
C GLU A 142 -21.61 -1.33 -1.47
N LYS A 143 -21.66 -0.15 -0.83
CA LYS A 143 -22.27 1.05 -1.42
C LYS A 143 -21.59 1.47 -2.73
N LYS A 144 -20.25 1.47 -2.76
CA LYS A 144 -19.48 1.71 -4.00
C LYS A 144 -19.85 0.67 -5.07
N LEU A 145 -19.89 -0.59 -4.69
CA LEU A 145 -20.18 -1.70 -5.60
C LEU A 145 -21.57 -1.56 -6.21
N GLU A 146 -22.58 -1.19 -5.41
CA GLU A 146 -23.94 -0.96 -5.88
C GLU A 146 -23.98 0.10 -6.99
N ILE A 147 -23.29 1.23 -6.78
CA ILE A 147 -23.22 2.30 -7.78
C ILE A 147 -22.51 1.80 -9.05
N LYS A 148 -21.34 1.17 -8.90
CA LYS A 148 -20.53 0.75 -10.04
C LYS A 148 -21.17 -0.38 -10.85
N ARG A 149 -21.98 -1.25 -10.24
CA ARG A 149 -22.77 -2.27 -10.96
C ARG A 149 -23.87 -1.68 -11.84
N LYS A 150 -24.36 -0.47 -11.53
CA LYS A 150 -25.36 0.22 -12.37
C LYS A 150 -24.73 0.93 -13.55
N THR A 151 -23.46 1.32 -13.44
CA THR A 151 -22.78 2.18 -14.43
C THR A 151 -21.74 1.46 -15.29
N LEU A 152 -21.23 0.31 -14.84
CA LEU A 152 -20.16 -0.43 -15.51
C LEU A 152 -20.61 -1.83 -15.95
N PRO A 153 -20.01 -2.37 -17.03
CA PRO A 153 -20.13 -3.79 -17.38
C PRO A 153 -19.70 -4.72 -16.25
N GLU A 154 -20.26 -5.93 -16.20
CA GLU A 154 -19.99 -6.91 -15.14
C GLU A 154 -18.52 -7.37 -15.05
N ASP A 155 -17.77 -7.25 -16.15
CA ASP A 155 -16.37 -7.63 -16.28
C ASP A 155 -15.41 -6.43 -16.13
N HIS A 156 -15.91 -5.28 -15.68
CA HIS A 156 -15.07 -4.10 -15.50
C HIS A 156 -14.12 -4.23 -14.29
N SER A 157 -12.84 -3.92 -14.47
CA SER A 157 -11.76 -4.05 -13.48
C SER A 157 -12.05 -3.36 -12.12
N SER A 158 -12.69 -2.19 -12.14
CA SER A 158 -13.18 -1.48 -10.93
C SER A 158 -14.08 -2.33 -10.01
N LEU A 159 -14.91 -3.22 -10.57
CA LEU A 159 -15.71 -4.16 -9.78
C LEU A 159 -14.81 -5.20 -9.10
N ALA A 160 -13.83 -5.75 -9.83
CA ALA A 160 -12.87 -6.69 -9.29
C ALA A 160 -12.07 -6.12 -8.11
N ASN A 161 -11.61 -4.86 -8.23
CA ASN A 161 -10.89 -4.18 -7.15
C ASN A 161 -11.78 -4.00 -5.90
N THR A 162 -13.05 -3.68 -6.10
CA THR A 162 -14.00 -3.52 -4.98
C THR A 162 -14.29 -4.85 -4.31
N TYR A 163 -14.50 -5.93 -5.08
CA TYR A 163 -14.65 -7.28 -4.53
C TYR A 163 -13.41 -7.74 -3.76
N ASN A 164 -12.20 -7.50 -4.27
CA ASN A 164 -10.97 -7.83 -3.56
C ASN A 164 -10.87 -7.12 -2.20
N ASN A 165 -11.26 -5.85 -2.12
CA ASN A 165 -11.22 -5.10 -0.87
C ASN A 165 -12.26 -5.59 0.16
N ILE A 166 -13.45 -5.99 -0.30
CA ILE A 166 -14.46 -6.64 0.56
C ILE A 166 -13.91 -7.98 1.07
N GLY A 167 -13.30 -8.78 0.19
CA GLY A 167 -12.67 -10.05 0.54
C GLY A 167 -11.61 -9.87 1.63
N LEU A 168 -10.73 -8.90 1.46
CA LEU A 168 -9.69 -8.56 2.44
C LEU A 168 -10.28 -8.14 3.78
N ALA A 169 -11.31 -7.29 3.79
CA ALA A 169 -11.95 -6.87 5.02
C ALA A 169 -12.61 -8.05 5.76
N TYR A 170 -13.25 -8.98 5.04
CA TYR A 170 -13.76 -10.22 5.65
C TYR A 170 -12.65 -11.13 6.18
N GLY A 171 -11.54 -11.25 5.45
CA GLY A 171 -10.36 -11.99 5.90
C GLY A 171 -9.78 -11.45 7.19
N ASN A 172 -9.64 -10.12 7.31
CA ASN A 172 -9.17 -9.46 8.53
C ASN A 172 -10.15 -9.62 9.70
N MET A 173 -11.44 -9.87 9.44
CA MET A 173 -12.43 -10.24 10.46
C MET A 173 -12.40 -11.74 10.82
N GLY A 174 -11.55 -12.54 10.18
CA GLY A 174 -11.51 -14.00 10.33
C GLY A 174 -12.65 -14.73 9.61
N ASN A 175 -13.46 -14.05 8.80
CA ASN A 175 -14.53 -14.68 8.02
C ASN A 175 -14.02 -15.12 6.65
N TYR A 176 -13.19 -16.16 6.66
CA TYR A 176 -12.48 -16.64 5.48
C TYR A 176 -13.41 -17.19 4.39
N SER A 177 -14.55 -17.79 4.76
CA SER A 177 -15.54 -18.27 3.79
C SER A 177 -16.15 -17.14 2.97
N LYS A 178 -16.52 -16.02 3.61
CA LYS A 178 -16.98 -14.83 2.87
C LYS A 178 -15.84 -14.18 2.09
N ALA A 179 -14.64 -14.12 2.67
CA ALA A 179 -13.48 -13.59 1.97
C ALA A 179 -13.24 -14.31 0.64
N LEU A 180 -13.30 -15.65 0.65
CA LEU A 180 -13.13 -16.50 -0.53
C LEU A 180 -14.18 -16.19 -1.59
N GLU A 181 -15.46 -16.12 -1.23
CA GLU A 181 -16.55 -15.81 -2.18
C GLU A 181 -16.30 -14.50 -2.94
N PHE A 182 -15.82 -13.47 -2.24
CA PHE A 182 -15.52 -12.18 -2.83
C PHE A 182 -14.24 -12.19 -3.66
N TYR A 183 -13.20 -12.89 -3.23
CA TYR A 183 -12.00 -13.03 -4.04
C TYR A 183 -12.23 -13.83 -5.33
N GLU A 184 -13.04 -14.89 -5.30
CA GLU A 184 -13.40 -15.66 -6.50
C GLU A 184 -14.15 -14.79 -7.52
N LYS A 185 -15.06 -13.91 -7.06
CA LYS A 185 -15.71 -12.91 -7.93
C LYS A 185 -14.69 -11.95 -8.56
N ALA A 186 -13.72 -11.48 -7.78
CA ALA A 186 -12.68 -10.58 -8.28
C ALA A 186 -11.80 -11.26 -9.35
N ILE A 187 -11.36 -12.50 -9.10
CA ILE A 187 -10.52 -13.26 -10.04
C ILE A 187 -11.25 -13.56 -11.33
N LYS A 188 -12.52 -13.99 -11.27
CA LYS A 188 -13.31 -14.28 -12.47
C LYS A 188 -13.41 -13.08 -13.42
N ILE A 189 -13.45 -11.87 -12.88
CA ILE A 189 -13.43 -10.63 -13.68
C ILE A 189 -12.04 -10.36 -14.25
N LYS A 190 -10.99 -10.49 -13.43
CA LYS A 190 -9.60 -10.26 -13.85
C LYS A 190 -9.15 -11.26 -14.92
N GLU A 191 -9.54 -12.53 -14.84
CA GLU A 191 -9.22 -13.56 -15.83
C GLU A 191 -9.86 -13.29 -17.20
N LYS A 192 -11.00 -12.59 -17.24
CA LYS A 192 -11.66 -12.20 -18.50
C LYS A 192 -11.06 -10.94 -19.12
N SER A 193 -10.63 -9.99 -18.28
CA SER A 193 -10.23 -8.65 -18.70
C SER A 193 -8.72 -8.48 -18.88
N LEU A 194 -7.91 -9.35 -18.27
CA LEU A 194 -6.46 -9.26 -18.26
C LEU A 194 -5.83 -10.43 -19.03
N SER A 195 -4.61 -10.21 -19.52
CA SER A 195 -3.82 -11.31 -20.07
C SER A 195 -3.50 -12.33 -18.98
N PRO A 196 -3.35 -13.63 -19.31
CA PRO A 196 -3.10 -14.67 -18.31
C PRO A 196 -1.85 -14.49 -17.44
N ASN A 197 -0.89 -13.66 -17.88
CA ASN A 197 0.34 -13.36 -17.14
C ASN A 197 0.32 -11.95 -16.52
N HIS A 198 -0.85 -11.32 -16.37
CA HIS A 198 -0.91 -9.97 -15.82
C HIS A 198 -0.56 -9.96 -14.31
N PRO A 199 0.30 -9.04 -13.82
CA PRO A 199 0.71 -8.98 -12.41
C PRO A 199 -0.45 -8.93 -11.41
N ASP A 200 -1.53 -8.23 -11.74
CA ASP A 200 -2.73 -8.15 -10.90
C ASP A 200 -3.43 -9.50 -10.65
N LEU A 201 -3.28 -10.48 -11.55
CA LEU A 201 -3.76 -11.84 -11.33
C LEU A 201 -2.90 -12.54 -10.27
N ALA A 202 -1.58 -12.38 -10.31
CA ALA A 202 -0.67 -12.93 -9.30
C ALA A 202 -1.01 -12.42 -7.90
N THR A 203 -1.17 -11.10 -7.74
CA THR A 203 -1.59 -10.49 -6.47
C THR A 203 -2.92 -11.06 -5.96
N SER A 204 -3.87 -11.31 -6.86
CA SER A 204 -5.18 -11.85 -6.49
C SER A 204 -5.10 -13.31 -6.05
N TYR A 205 -4.35 -14.14 -6.76
CA TYR A 205 -4.11 -15.53 -6.37
C TYR A 205 -3.35 -15.62 -5.04
N ASN A 206 -2.38 -14.73 -4.81
CA ASN A 206 -1.67 -14.63 -3.53
C ASN A 206 -2.63 -14.32 -2.36
N ASN A 207 -3.54 -13.35 -2.56
CA ASN A 207 -4.54 -13.01 -1.53
C ASN A 207 -5.46 -14.20 -1.21
N ILE A 208 -5.87 -14.98 -2.21
CA ILE A 208 -6.67 -16.20 -1.98
C ILE A 208 -5.87 -17.26 -1.21
N GLY A 209 -4.61 -17.50 -1.60
CA GLY A 209 -3.75 -18.47 -0.94
C GLY A 209 -3.52 -18.12 0.53
N ALA A 210 -3.15 -16.87 0.81
CA ALA A 210 -2.81 -16.38 2.14
C ALA A 210 -4.02 -16.18 3.04
N VAL A 211 -5.04 -15.48 2.55
CA VAL A 211 -6.13 -15.03 3.39
C VAL A 211 -7.21 -16.10 3.51
N ALA A 212 -7.56 -16.77 2.42
CA ALA A 212 -8.69 -17.70 2.42
C ALA A 212 -8.28 -19.14 2.76
N TYR A 213 -7.31 -19.74 2.06
CA TYR A 213 -7.08 -21.18 2.20
C TYR A 213 -6.09 -21.56 3.30
N TYR A 214 -5.02 -20.79 3.51
CA TYR A 214 -4.07 -21.06 4.60
C TYR A 214 -4.75 -20.97 5.98
N ASN A 215 -5.54 -19.91 6.19
CA ASN A 215 -6.25 -19.70 7.46
C ASN A 215 -7.44 -20.65 7.66
N MET A 216 -7.96 -21.28 6.58
CA MET A 216 -8.94 -22.35 6.66
C MET A 216 -8.30 -23.75 6.82
N VAL A 217 -6.98 -23.83 7.07
CA VAL A 217 -6.22 -25.09 7.20
C VAL A 217 -6.31 -25.97 5.94
N ASN A 218 -6.62 -25.36 4.80
CA ASN A 218 -6.67 -26.02 3.50
C ASN A 218 -5.39 -25.73 2.72
N TYR A 219 -4.28 -26.22 3.27
CA TYR A 219 -2.94 -25.92 2.77
C TYR A 219 -2.70 -26.40 1.34
N SER A 220 -3.36 -27.49 0.91
CA SER A 220 -3.24 -27.99 -0.46
C SER A 220 -3.79 -26.99 -1.49
N LYS A 221 -4.98 -26.43 -1.24
CA LYS A 221 -5.52 -25.37 -2.10
C LYS A 221 -4.74 -24.08 -1.99
N ALA A 222 -4.30 -23.69 -0.79
CA ALA A 222 -3.44 -22.51 -0.62
C ALA A 222 -2.19 -22.61 -1.51
N LEU A 223 -1.54 -23.78 -1.51
CA LEU A 223 -0.35 -24.05 -2.31
C LEU A 223 -0.63 -24.00 -3.82
N GLU A 224 -1.78 -24.50 -4.28
CA GLU A 224 -2.19 -24.38 -5.69
C GLU A 224 -2.31 -22.91 -6.13
N PHE A 225 -2.91 -22.07 -5.28
CA PHE A 225 -3.07 -20.64 -5.57
C PHE A 225 -1.74 -19.88 -5.51
N TYR A 226 -0.86 -20.22 -4.57
CA TYR A 226 0.49 -19.67 -4.53
C TYR A 226 1.31 -20.08 -5.76
N ASP A 227 1.21 -21.33 -6.21
CA ASP A 227 1.89 -21.81 -7.42
C ASP A 227 1.40 -21.07 -8.68
N LYS A 228 0.10 -20.79 -8.80
CA LYS A 228 -0.45 -19.95 -9.88
C LYS A 228 0.09 -18.53 -9.85
N SER A 229 0.14 -17.92 -8.67
CA SER A 229 0.73 -16.58 -8.48
C SER A 229 2.21 -16.56 -8.91
N LEU A 230 2.97 -17.56 -8.46
CA LEU A 230 4.39 -17.71 -8.74
C LEU A 230 4.67 -17.89 -10.23
N LYS A 231 3.94 -18.78 -10.91
CA LYS A 231 4.05 -18.99 -12.37
C LYS A 231 3.81 -17.72 -13.19
N ILE A 232 2.96 -16.81 -12.72
CA ILE A 232 2.74 -15.51 -13.36
C ILE A 232 3.94 -14.59 -13.06
N GLY A 233 4.36 -14.51 -11.79
CA GLY A 233 5.51 -13.69 -11.38
C GLY A 233 6.80 -14.04 -12.14
N GLU A 234 7.10 -15.33 -12.29
CA GLU A 234 8.29 -15.82 -13.01
C GLU A 234 8.28 -15.44 -14.50
N LYS A 235 7.10 -15.38 -15.13
CA LYS A 235 6.96 -14.98 -16.54
C LYS A 235 7.03 -13.48 -16.76
N VAL A 236 6.63 -12.69 -15.76
CA VAL A 236 6.70 -11.23 -15.81
C VAL A 236 8.11 -10.73 -15.49
N LEU A 237 8.84 -11.42 -14.61
CA LEU A 237 10.17 -11.05 -14.14
C LEU A 237 11.16 -12.20 -14.31
N PRO A 238 11.86 -12.30 -15.45
CA PRO A 238 12.99 -13.21 -15.60
C PRO A 238 14.22 -12.60 -14.91
N SER A 239 14.29 -12.58 -13.58
CA SER A 239 15.57 -12.51 -12.83
C SER A 239 15.38 -12.52 -11.31
N GLU A 240 16.36 -13.14 -10.64
CA GLU A 240 16.46 -13.43 -9.20
C GLU A 240 16.53 -12.20 -8.26
N SER A 241 16.31 -10.97 -8.72
CA SER A 241 16.59 -9.75 -7.94
C SER A 241 15.36 -9.00 -7.42
N SER A 242 14.14 -9.55 -7.51
CA SER A 242 12.94 -8.85 -7.03
C SER A 242 12.58 -9.23 -5.59
N ARG A 243 12.22 -8.21 -4.78
CA ARG A 243 11.74 -8.28 -3.37
C ARG A 243 10.68 -9.38 -3.11
N PHE A 244 9.95 -9.76 -4.16
CA PHE A 244 8.97 -10.86 -4.16
C PHE A 244 9.62 -12.26 -4.11
N GLY A 245 10.75 -12.47 -4.80
CA GLY A 245 11.53 -13.71 -4.76
C GLY A 245 12.14 -13.97 -3.38
N TYR A 246 12.62 -12.91 -2.72
CA TYR A 246 13.18 -13.01 -1.36
C TYR A 246 12.11 -13.37 -0.31
N PHE A 247 10.91 -12.78 -0.42
CA PHE A 247 9.78 -13.11 0.45
C PHE A 247 9.32 -14.57 0.28
N LEU A 248 9.32 -15.07 -0.96
CA LEU A 248 8.92 -16.46 -1.27
C LEU A 248 9.99 -17.49 -0.89
N GLN A 249 11.28 -17.15 -0.98
CA GLN A 249 12.37 -18.04 -0.55
C GLN A 249 12.32 -18.32 0.97
N GLN A 250 11.92 -17.32 1.77
CA GLN A 250 11.75 -17.46 3.22
C GLN A 250 10.58 -18.37 3.61
N HIS A 251 9.57 -18.54 2.74
CA HIS A 251 8.39 -19.38 3.02
C HIS A 251 8.43 -20.74 2.29
N ARG A 252 9.41 -20.94 1.40
CA ARG A 252 9.72 -22.22 0.75
C ARG A 252 10.43 -23.21 1.69
N PHE A 253 11.06 -22.74 2.76
CA PHE A 253 11.85 -23.53 3.71
C PHE A 253 11.44 -23.33 5.18
N GLY A 254 10.14 -23.22 5.47
CA GLY A 254 9.65 -23.29 6.84
C GLY A 254 9.68 -24.73 7.35
N VAL A 255 10.72 -25.07 8.13
CA VAL A 255 10.71 -26.13 9.15
C VAL A 255 10.01 -25.59 10.39
#